data_AF-A0A7C3V9D2-F1
#
_entry.id   AF-A0A7C3V9D2-F1
#
_cell.length_a   1.000
_cell.length_b   1.000
_cell.length_c   1.000
_cell.angle_alpha   90.00
_cell.angle_beta   90.00
_cell.angle_gamma   90.00
#
_symmetry.space_group_name_H-M   'P 1'
#
loop_
_entity.id
_entity.type
_entity.pdbx_description
1 polymer ?
#
loop_
_entity_poly.entity_id
_entity_poly.type
_entity_poly.pdbx_seq_one_letter_code
_entity_poly.pdbx_strand_id
1 'polypeptide(L)'
;MAKPTSPAADTPSPTQTISGRRWLLRLVLVLFALQFGWLTWQLRGDIEDLTRRLYTRAWGPAVRQEDPFYLWIRDLNRIVPPQAAYLFLDNYEAGKEIEARYHLSPRQHLLLLPDSPPSQLFYTLRQYQVTYIFVRDAGGPLGSGLKAALDLGAAERLELPGPGLVYRVDPTRISGGFYD
;
A
#
# COMPACT_ATOMS: atom_id res chain seq x y z
N MET A 1 -44.61 -84.73 31.89
CA MET A 1 -43.68 -83.61 32.15
C MET A 1 -43.66 -82.71 30.91
N ALA A 2 -44.42 -81.62 30.94
CA ALA A 2 -44.50 -80.65 29.85
C ALA A 2 -43.41 -79.58 30.06
N LYS A 3 -42.63 -79.30 29.02
CA LYS A 3 -41.54 -78.31 29.02
C LYS A 3 -42.11 -76.97 28.54
N PRO A 4 -41.97 -75.88 29.31
CA PRO A 4 -42.52 -74.58 28.91
C PRO A 4 -41.66 -73.91 27.83
N THR A 5 -42.38 -73.27 26.93
CA THR A 5 -42.02 -72.36 25.85
C THR A 5 -41.10 -71.22 26.30
N SER A 6 -40.11 -70.88 25.45
CA SER A 6 -39.42 -69.58 25.49
C SER A 6 -39.54 -68.92 24.10
N PRO A 7 -40.14 -67.73 23.99
CA PRO A 7 -40.22 -67.00 22.73
C PRO A 7 -38.86 -66.40 22.39
N ALA A 8 -38.37 -66.69 21.18
CA ALA A 8 -37.19 -66.05 20.63
C ALA A 8 -37.49 -64.55 20.45
N ALA A 9 -36.75 -63.72 21.18
CA ALA A 9 -36.83 -62.27 21.10
C ALA A 9 -36.30 -61.80 19.74
N ASP A 10 -37.09 -60.94 19.09
CA ASP A 10 -36.69 -60.15 17.93
C ASP A 10 -35.47 -59.28 18.28
N THR A 11 -34.35 -59.49 17.59
CA THR A 11 -33.18 -58.62 17.67
C THR A 11 -33.37 -57.45 16.71
N PRO A 12 -33.57 -56.21 17.16
CA PRO A 12 -33.60 -55.06 16.25
C PRO A 12 -32.22 -54.87 15.61
N SER A 13 -32.23 -54.60 14.30
CA SER A 13 -31.03 -54.34 13.49
C SER A 13 -30.19 -53.20 14.06
N PRO A 14 -28.84 -53.24 13.91
CA PRO A 14 -27.99 -52.17 14.38
C PRO A 14 -28.30 -50.88 13.61
N THR A 15 -28.87 -49.90 14.31
CA THR A 15 -29.03 -48.54 13.84
C THR A 15 -27.66 -48.01 13.44
N GLN A 16 -27.44 -47.83 12.14
CA GLN A 16 -26.22 -47.23 11.62
C GLN A 16 -26.16 -45.79 12.11
N THR A 17 -25.43 -45.57 13.20
CA THR A 17 -25.01 -44.23 13.61
C THR A 17 -24.08 -43.72 12.52
N ILE A 18 -24.61 -42.95 11.57
CA ILE A 18 -23.81 -42.15 10.66
C ILE A 18 -22.89 -41.32 11.55
N SER A 19 -21.62 -41.71 11.56
CA SER A 19 -20.60 -41.19 12.47
C SER A 19 -20.53 -39.67 12.31
N GLY A 20 -21.17 -38.93 13.23
CA GLY A 20 -21.22 -37.46 13.22
C GLY A 20 -19.84 -36.83 13.12
N ARG A 21 -18.81 -37.53 13.62
CA ARG A 21 -17.40 -37.18 13.45
C ARG A 21 -16.95 -37.08 11.99
N ARG A 22 -17.38 -38.00 11.11
CA ARG A 22 -17.04 -37.96 9.67
C ARG A 22 -17.73 -36.80 8.95
N TRP A 23 -18.96 -36.47 9.34
CA TRP A 23 -19.70 -35.34 8.79
C TRP A 23 -19.06 -34.01 9.21
N LEU A 24 -18.70 -33.89 10.47
CA LEU A 24 -18.04 -32.71 11.04
C LEU A 24 -16.64 -32.48 10.42
N LEU A 25 -15.86 -33.55 10.23
CA LEU A 25 -14.58 -33.49 9.51
C LEU A 25 -14.74 -32.99 8.06
N ARG A 26 -15.75 -33.47 7.34
CA ARG A 26 -16.03 -33.01 5.97
C ARG A 26 -16.40 -31.53 5.95
N LEU A 27 -17.21 -31.08 6.91
CA LEU A 27 -17.63 -29.69 6.99
C LEU A 27 -16.46 -28.75 7.29
N VAL A 28 -15.58 -29.12 8.22
CA VAL A 28 -14.34 -28.38 8.50
C VAL A 28 -13.45 -28.31 7.26
N LEU A 29 -13.27 -29.42 6.53
CA LEU A 29 -12.49 -29.45 5.30
C LEU A 29 -13.05 -28.53 4.21
N VAL A 30 -14.38 -28.53 4.04
CA VAL A 30 -15.05 -27.63 3.07
C VAL A 30 -14.85 -26.18 3.45
N LEU A 31 -15.04 -25.81 4.73
CA LEU A 31 -14.81 -24.45 5.20
C LEU A 31 -13.35 -24.02 5.01
N PHE A 32 -12.41 -24.92 5.28
CA PHE A 32 -10.98 -24.67 5.11
C PHE A 32 -10.62 -24.43 3.63
N ALA A 33 -11.14 -25.26 2.73
CA ALA A 33 -10.97 -25.10 1.28
C ALA A 33 -11.59 -23.78 0.79
N LEU A 34 -12.77 -23.43 1.29
CA LEU A 34 -13.45 -22.17 0.95
C LEU A 34 -12.61 -20.96 1.41
N GLN A 35 -12.08 -21.02 2.63
CA GLN A 35 -11.23 -19.97 3.20
C GLN A 35 -9.92 -19.82 2.43
N PHE A 36 -9.29 -20.93 2.03
CA PHE A 36 -8.11 -20.91 1.17
C PHE A 36 -8.40 -20.35 -0.22
N GLY A 37 -9.53 -20.73 -0.82
CA GLY A 37 -10.00 -20.21 -2.11
C GLY A 37 -10.25 -18.71 -2.06
N TRP A 38 -10.89 -18.23 -0.99
CA TRP A 38 -11.12 -16.80 -0.78
C TRP A 38 -9.81 -16.03 -0.58
N LEU A 39 -8.89 -16.55 0.25
CA LEU A 39 -7.57 -15.96 0.46
C LEU A 39 -6.76 -15.88 -0.84
N THR A 40 -6.73 -16.96 -1.62
CA THR A 40 -6.02 -16.97 -2.92
C THR A 40 -6.64 -16.03 -3.94
N TRP A 41 -7.97 -15.88 -3.95
CA TRP A 41 -8.64 -14.89 -4.79
C TRP A 41 -8.28 -13.46 -4.38
N GLN A 42 -8.31 -13.16 -3.09
CA GLN A 42 -8.00 -11.83 -2.56
C GLN A 42 -6.52 -11.46 -2.72
N LEU A 43 -5.63 -12.45 -2.60
CA LEU A 43 -4.19 -12.30 -2.76
C LEU A 43 -3.71 -12.52 -4.21
N ARG A 44 -4.61 -12.66 -5.20
CA ARG A 44 -4.22 -12.96 -6.58
C ARG A 44 -3.23 -11.93 -7.15
N GLY A 45 -3.47 -10.64 -6.91
CA GLY A 45 -2.56 -9.56 -7.34
C GLY A 45 -1.20 -9.63 -6.65
N ASP A 46 -1.18 -9.95 -5.36
CA ASP A 46 0.04 -10.06 -4.57
C ASP A 46 0.85 -11.32 -4.93
N ILE A 47 0.19 -12.42 -5.28
CA ILE A 47 0.83 -13.69 -5.66
C ILE A 47 1.52 -13.57 -7.02
N GLU A 48 0.95 -12.85 -7.98
CA GLU A 48 1.61 -12.59 -9.27
C GLU A 48 2.89 -11.77 -9.08
N ASP A 49 2.89 -10.79 -8.19
CA ASP A 49 4.08 -10.02 -7.83
C ASP A 49 5.09 -10.89 -7.04
N LEU A 50 4.63 -11.70 -6.09
CA LEU A 50 5.48 -12.62 -5.32
C LEU A 50 6.13 -13.69 -6.19
N THR A 51 5.39 -14.26 -7.16
CA THR A 51 5.90 -15.26 -8.10
C THR A 51 6.86 -14.65 -9.10
N ARG A 52 6.56 -13.46 -9.62
CA ARG A 52 7.52 -12.68 -10.43
C ARG A 52 8.81 -12.43 -9.66
N ARG A 53 8.73 -11.99 -8.39
CA ARG A 53 9.88 -11.76 -7.50
C ARG A 53 10.65 -13.03 -7.17
N LEU A 54 9.97 -14.17 -7.01
CA LEU A 54 10.60 -15.47 -6.79
C LEU A 54 11.41 -15.90 -8.02
N TYR A 55 10.84 -15.73 -9.22
CA TYR A 55 11.45 -16.14 -10.48
C TYR A 55 12.65 -15.26 -10.87
N THR A 56 12.60 -13.97 -10.54
CA THR A 56 13.73 -13.05 -10.73
C THR A 56 14.80 -13.14 -9.65
N ARG A 57 14.66 -14.06 -8.67
CA ARG A 57 15.50 -14.11 -7.45
C ARG A 57 15.57 -12.76 -6.70
N ALA A 58 14.60 -11.88 -6.92
CA ALA A 58 14.37 -10.68 -6.12
C ALA A 58 13.64 -11.06 -4.83
N TRP A 59 14.20 -12.02 -4.07
CA TRP A 59 13.81 -12.25 -2.69
C TRP A 59 14.12 -10.94 -1.99
N GLY A 60 13.06 -10.30 -1.48
CA GLY A 60 13.02 -8.86 -1.24
C GLY A 60 14.34 -8.31 -0.72
N PRO A 61 14.81 -7.14 -1.20
CA PRO A 61 15.80 -6.44 -0.42
C PRO A 61 15.14 -6.24 0.94
N ALA A 62 15.56 -7.02 1.95
CA ALA A 62 15.42 -6.61 3.34
C ALA A 62 15.94 -5.19 3.31
N VAL A 63 15.03 -4.20 3.40
CA VAL A 63 15.23 -2.79 3.07
C VAL A 63 16.68 -2.49 3.31
N ARG A 64 17.49 -2.54 2.24
CA ARG A 64 18.94 -2.46 2.43
C ARG A 64 19.08 -1.08 3.02
N GLN A 65 19.53 -0.98 4.28
CA GLN A 65 19.71 0.33 4.91
C GLN A 65 20.75 1.16 4.14
N GLU A 66 21.44 0.53 3.19
CA GLU A 66 22.34 1.07 2.18
C GLU A 66 21.64 1.59 0.92
N ASP A 67 20.32 1.41 0.73
CA ASP A 67 19.57 1.98 -0.39
C ASP A 67 19.62 3.52 -0.29
N PRO A 68 20.18 4.22 -1.30
CA PRO A 68 20.25 5.68 -1.31
C PRO A 68 18.89 6.35 -1.10
N PHE A 69 17.80 5.74 -1.58
CA PHE A 69 16.46 6.28 -1.41
C PHE A 69 15.98 6.19 0.05
N TYR A 70 16.28 5.09 0.72
CA TYR A 70 15.97 4.91 2.14
C TYR A 70 16.72 5.92 3.02
N LEU A 71 18.03 6.09 2.77
CA LEU A 71 18.84 7.07 3.47
C LEU A 71 18.33 8.49 3.26
N TRP A 72 17.94 8.81 2.03
CA TRP A 72 17.35 10.10 1.67
C TRP A 72 16.01 10.35 2.38
N ILE A 73 15.11 9.37 2.43
CA ILE A 73 13.85 9.50 3.19
C ILE A 73 14.14 9.70 4.69
N ARG A 74 15.13 9.01 5.25
CA ARG A 74 15.51 9.18 6.65
C ARG A 74 16.00 10.60 6.92
N ASP A 75 16.73 11.21 5.99
CA ASP A 75 17.18 12.60 6.11
C ASP A 75 16.02 13.59 5.91
N LEU A 76 15.08 13.31 5.01
CA LEU A 76 13.82 14.04 4.89
C LEU A 76 13.03 14.08 6.19
N ASN A 77 12.96 12.96 6.92
CA ASN A 77 12.26 12.88 8.20
C ASN A 77 12.80 13.87 9.26
N ARG A 78 14.07 14.28 9.15
CA ARG A 78 14.68 15.26 10.06
C ARG A 78 14.32 16.71 9.72
N ILE A 79 14.01 16.97 8.45
CA ILE A 79 13.80 18.32 7.92
C ILE A 79 12.31 18.66 7.89
N VAL A 80 11.47 17.68 7.56
CA VAL A 80 10.03 17.88 7.45
C VAL A 80 9.39 17.76 8.82
N PRO A 81 8.74 18.82 9.34
CA PRO A 81 8.06 18.76 10.63
C PRO A 81 6.94 17.70 10.64
N PRO A 82 6.62 17.08 11.79
CA PRO A 82 5.55 16.08 11.88
C PRO A 82 4.16 16.59 11.46
N GLN A 83 3.91 17.89 11.64
CA GLN A 83 2.66 18.55 11.27
C GLN A 83 2.58 18.98 9.80
N ALA A 84 3.69 18.90 9.05
CA ALA A 84 3.71 19.35 7.67
C ALA A 84 3.10 18.30 6.73
N ALA A 85 2.34 18.76 5.75
CA ALA A 85 1.89 17.94 4.63
C ALA A 85 2.96 17.91 3.54
N TYR A 86 3.17 16.74 2.93
CA TYR A 86 4.08 16.57 1.81
C TYR A 86 3.38 15.92 0.62
N LEU A 87 3.79 16.34 -0.57
CA LEU A 87 3.31 15.85 -1.85
C LEU A 87 4.43 15.10 -2.57
N PHE A 88 4.17 13.87 -2.94
CA PHE A 88 5.04 13.08 -3.80
C PHE A 88 4.63 13.29 -5.26
N LEU A 89 5.54 13.80 -6.08
CA LEU A 89 5.41 13.89 -7.53
C LEU A 89 6.21 12.76 -8.17
N ASP A 90 5.51 11.70 -8.59
CA ASP A 90 6.15 10.53 -9.19
C ASP A 90 5.28 9.87 -10.27
N ASN A 91 5.96 9.23 -11.21
CA ASN A 91 5.34 8.50 -12.31
C ASN A 91 4.98 7.09 -11.84
N TYR A 92 3.83 6.93 -11.16
CA TYR A 92 3.07 5.69 -10.89
C TYR A 92 3.78 4.32 -10.78
N GLU A 93 5.06 4.27 -10.39
CA GLU A 93 5.78 3.04 -10.10
C GLU A 93 5.49 2.63 -8.65
N ALA A 94 4.49 1.77 -8.50
CA ALA A 94 4.00 1.28 -7.22
C ALA A 94 5.14 0.63 -6.40
N GLY A 95 5.50 1.24 -5.26
CA GLY A 95 6.43 0.67 -4.28
C GLY A 95 7.17 1.71 -3.44
N LYS A 96 7.80 2.70 -4.09
CA LYS A 96 8.65 3.68 -3.40
C LYS A 96 7.87 4.74 -2.62
N GLU A 97 6.66 5.07 -3.08
CA GLU A 97 5.70 5.88 -2.35
C GLU A 97 5.31 5.25 -0.99
N ILE A 98 5.09 3.93 -0.98
CA ILE A 98 4.68 3.20 0.24
C ILE A 98 5.82 3.22 1.27
N GLU A 99 7.06 3.02 0.82
CA GLU A 99 8.26 3.15 1.67
C GLU A 99 8.35 4.57 2.28
N ALA A 100 8.19 5.62 1.47
CA ALA A 100 8.20 7.00 1.95
C ALA A 100 7.10 7.25 2.99
N ARG A 101 5.88 6.77 2.72
CA ARG A 101 4.73 6.91 3.63
C ARG A 101 4.97 6.24 4.98
N TYR A 102 5.56 5.05 4.98
CA TYR A 102 5.87 4.33 6.21
C TYR A 102 6.87 5.10 7.10
N HIS A 103 7.91 5.67 6.50
CA HIS A 103 8.99 6.36 7.23
C HIS A 103 8.68 7.80 7.61
N LEU A 104 7.80 8.47 6.87
CA LEU A 104 7.42 9.87 7.12
C LEU A 104 6.12 10.00 7.91
N SER A 105 5.47 8.90 8.27
CA SER A 105 4.37 8.87 9.23
C SER A 105 4.75 9.62 10.54
N PRO A 106 3.84 10.40 11.16
CA PRO A 106 2.39 10.52 10.90
C PRO A 106 1.98 11.63 9.92
N ARG A 107 2.91 12.15 9.11
CA ARG A 107 2.67 13.32 8.24
C ARG A 107 1.60 13.03 7.18
N GLN A 108 0.85 14.06 6.82
CA GLN A 108 -0.11 13.96 5.72
C GLN A 108 0.64 13.79 4.39
N HIS A 109 0.32 12.71 3.68
CA HIS A 109 0.92 12.34 2.42
C HIS A 109 -0.09 12.47 1.27
N LEU A 110 0.34 13.12 0.20
CA LEU A 110 -0.40 13.21 -1.05
C LEU A 110 0.47 12.70 -2.20
N LEU A 111 -0.17 12.12 -3.21
CA LEU A 111 0.47 11.71 -4.45
C LEU A 111 -0.14 12.50 -5.61
N LEU A 112 0.69 12.99 -6.52
CA LEU A 112 0.24 13.60 -7.77
C LEU A 112 1.19 13.24 -8.90
N LEU A 113 0.68 13.18 -10.13
CA LEU A 113 1.48 12.90 -11.31
C LEU A 113 2.35 14.14 -11.67
N PRO A 114 3.61 13.95 -12.09
CA PRO A 114 4.47 15.02 -12.59
C PRO A 114 3.84 15.80 -13.76
N ASP A 115 3.11 15.11 -14.64
CA ASP A 115 2.45 15.70 -15.80
C ASP A 115 1.06 16.29 -15.49
N SER A 116 0.69 16.36 -14.21
CA SER A 116 -0.57 17.01 -13.82
C SER A 116 -0.59 18.48 -14.27
N PRO A 117 -1.76 19.01 -14.67
CA PRO A 117 -1.89 20.42 -14.98
C PRO A 117 -1.42 21.28 -13.81
N PRO A 118 -0.76 22.44 -14.06
CA PRO A 118 -0.37 23.37 -12.99
C PRO A 118 -1.52 23.72 -12.06
N SER A 119 -2.75 23.75 -12.62
CA SER A 119 -3.94 24.04 -11.85
C SER A 119 -4.26 23.03 -10.76
N GLN A 120 -4.12 21.75 -11.08
CA GLN A 120 -4.33 20.67 -10.14
C GLN A 120 -3.26 20.67 -9.05
N LEU A 121 -1.99 20.92 -9.42
CA LEU A 121 -0.91 21.04 -8.45
C LEU A 121 -1.21 22.17 -7.47
N PHE A 122 -1.46 23.39 -7.96
CA PHE A 122 -1.67 24.57 -7.13
C PHE A 122 -2.90 24.46 -6.24
N TYR A 123 -4.00 23.90 -6.77
CA TYR A 123 -5.17 23.57 -5.97
C TYR A 123 -4.80 22.62 -4.81
N THR A 124 -4.04 21.56 -5.10
CA THR A 124 -3.60 20.58 -4.10
C THR A 124 -2.70 21.22 -3.04
N LEU A 125 -1.73 22.05 -3.46
CA LEU A 125 -0.81 22.74 -2.55
C LEU A 125 -1.56 23.66 -1.57
N ARG A 126 -2.57 24.40 -2.06
CA ARG A 126 -3.38 25.30 -1.23
C ARG A 126 -4.38 24.55 -0.35
N GLN A 127 -5.14 23.62 -0.92
CA GLN A 127 -6.21 22.91 -0.22
C GLN A 127 -5.68 22.11 0.98
N TYR A 128 -4.50 21.50 0.81
CA TYR A 128 -3.90 20.65 1.83
C TYR A 128 -2.70 21.29 2.55
N GLN A 129 -2.44 22.58 2.30
CA GLN A 129 -1.32 23.32 2.92
C GLN A 129 0.01 22.57 2.81
N VAL A 130 0.29 22.02 1.62
CA VAL A 130 1.51 21.24 1.36
C VAL A 130 2.72 22.14 1.52
N THR A 131 3.64 21.75 2.42
CA THR A 131 4.86 22.52 2.71
C THR A 131 6.08 21.94 1.99
N TYR A 132 6.01 20.68 1.54
CA TYR A 132 7.12 20.01 0.86
C TYR A 132 6.63 19.22 -0.36
N ILE A 133 7.35 19.33 -1.47
CA ILE A 133 7.20 18.47 -2.64
C ILE A 133 8.44 17.61 -2.78
N PHE A 134 8.24 16.32 -3.02
CA PHE A 134 9.30 15.36 -3.29
C PHE A 134 9.17 14.87 -4.73
N VAL A 135 10.28 14.91 -5.48
CA VAL A 135 10.38 14.34 -6.82
C VAL A 135 11.41 13.23 -6.76
N ARG A 136 11.03 12.01 -7.14
CA ARG A 136 11.93 10.85 -7.04
C ARG A 136 13.09 10.92 -8.03
N ASP A 137 12.82 11.34 -9.25
CA ASP A 137 13.79 11.35 -10.34
C ASP A 137 14.40 12.74 -10.53
N ALA A 138 15.62 12.92 -10.04
CA ALA A 138 16.36 14.18 -10.19
C ALA A 138 16.86 14.45 -11.62
N GLY A 139 16.89 13.42 -12.49
CA GLY A 139 17.36 13.54 -13.87
C GLY A 139 16.27 13.85 -14.89
N GLY A 140 15.00 13.67 -14.52
CA GLY A 140 13.85 13.90 -15.39
C GLY A 140 13.51 15.39 -15.58
N PRO A 141 12.76 15.74 -16.65
CA PRO A 141 12.22 17.08 -16.81
C PRO A 141 11.24 17.41 -15.68
N LEU A 142 11.30 18.64 -15.16
CA LEU A 142 10.33 19.11 -14.18
C LEU A 142 8.95 19.22 -14.82
N GLY A 143 7.94 18.68 -14.13
CA GLY A 143 6.54 18.84 -14.51
C GLY A 143 6.15 20.30 -14.64
N SER A 144 5.24 20.60 -15.58
CA SER A 144 4.80 21.96 -15.89
C SER A 144 4.31 22.73 -14.66
N GLY A 145 3.62 22.06 -13.74
CA GLY A 145 3.17 22.65 -12.48
C GLY A 145 4.30 23.04 -11.55
N LEU A 146 5.29 22.16 -11.35
CA LEU A 146 6.42 22.45 -10.46
C LEU A 146 7.30 23.56 -11.04
N LYS A 147 7.48 23.58 -12.37
CA LYS A 147 8.15 24.68 -13.06
C LYS A 147 7.42 26.01 -12.81
N ALA A 148 6.11 26.04 -12.99
CA ALA A 148 5.32 27.24 -12.70
C ALA A 148 5.41 27.68 -11.23
N ALA A 149 5.45 26.73 -10.27
CA ALA A 149 5.64 27.06 -8.86
C ALA A 149 7.01 27.70 -8.57
N LEU A 150 8.07 27.25 -9.25
CA LEU A 150 9.40 27.84 -9.16
C LEU A 150 9.43 29.25 -9.77
N ASP A 151 8.83 29.42 -10.95
CA ASP A 151 8.77 30.71 -11.64
C ASP A 151 8.01 31.77 -10.83
N LEU A 152 6.99 31.35 -10.07
CA LEU A 152 6.23 32.21 -9.14
C LEU A 152 6.95 32.46 -7.80
N GLY A 153 8.09 31.82 -7.54
CA GLY A 153 8.76 31.86 -6.24
C GLY A 153 7.93 31.26 -5.11
N ALA A 154 6.98 30.38 -5.43
CA ALA A 154 6.16 29.62 -4.49
C ALA A 154 6.81 28.30 -4.08
N ALA A 155 7.83 27.85 -4.83
CA ALA A 155 8.66 26.71 -4.49
C ALA A 155 10.14 27.11 -4.46
N GLU A 156 10.90 26.51 -3.55
CA GLU A 156 12.34 26.66 -3.41
C GLU A 156 12.98 25.28 -3.31
N ARG A 157 14.01 25.01 -4.12
CA ARG A 157 14.75 23.74 -4.06
C ARG A 157 15.58 23.69 -2.78
N LEU A 158 15.47 22.60 -2.04
CA LEU A 158 16.38 22.28 -0.95
C LEU A 158 17.54 21.44 -1.52
N GLU A 159 18.77 21.92 -1.32
CA GLU A 159 19.99 21.22 -1.71
C GLU A 159 20.26 20.07 -0.72
N LEU A 160 19.56 18.95 -0.95
CA LEU A 160 19.73 17.73 -0.17
C LEU A 160 20.39 16.65 -1.02
N PRO A 161 21.45 16.00 -0.51
CA PRO A 161 22.06 14.88 -1.21
C PRO A 161 21.08 13.71 -1.25
N GLY A 162 20.92 13.10 -2.42
CA GLY A 162 20.06 11.93 -2.57
C GLY A 162 19.64 11.70 -4.01
N PRO A 163 18.89 10.61 -4.24
CA PRO A 163 18.40 10.26 -5.58
C PRO A 163 17.26 11.18 -6.06
N GLY A 164 16.57 11.86 -5.14
CA GLY A 164 15.42 12.72 -5.45
C GLY A 164 15.65 14.20 -5.16
N LEU A 165 14.73 15.02 -5.64
CA LEU A 165 14.65 16.45 -5.41
C LEU A 165 13.61 16.77 -4.35
N VAL A 166 13.90 17.80 -3.57
CA VAL A 166 13.05 18.26 -2.48
C VAL A 166 12.81 19.74 -2.68
N TYR A 167 11.55 20.14 -2.63
CA TYR A 167 11.17 21.53 -2.72
C TYR A 167 10.39 21.92 -1.48
N ARG A 168 10.79 23.02 -0.86
CA ARG A 168 9.96 23.70 0.13
C ARG A 168 8.96 24.56 -0.62
N VAL A 169 7.71 24.51 -0.21
CA VAL A 169 6.61 25.25 -0.83
C VAL A 169 6.03 26.22 0.17
N ASP A 170 5.70 27.41 -0.33
CA ASP A 170 4.90 28.40 0.37
C ASP A 170 3.55 28.54 -0.36
N PRO A 171 2.50 27.82 0.10
CA PRO A 171 1.18 27.87 -0.53
C PRO A 171 0.56 29.26 -0.56
N THR A 172 1.01 30.19 0.30
CA THR A 172 0.46 31.54 0.39
C THR A 172 0.86 32.42 -0.80
N ARG A 173 1.96 32.08 -1.48
CA ARG A 173 2.45 32.78 -2.67
C ARG A 173 1.73 32.39 -3.94
N ILE A 174 0.91 31.34 -3.89
CA ILE A 174 0.07 30.91 -4.99
C ILE A 174 -1.19 31.79 -4.99
N SER A 175 -1.07 32.99 -5.54
CA SER A 175 -2.18 33.95 -5.69
C SER A 175 -2.97 33.69 -6.97
N GLY A 176 -4.30 33.78 -6.88
CA GLY A 176 -5.24 33.54 -7.97
C GLY A 176 -6.18 32.39 -7.65
N GLY A 177 -7.50 32.65 -7.68
CA GLY A 177 -8.46 31.56 -7.90
C GLY A 177 -8.27 31.06 -9.32
N PHE A 178 -8.36 29.76 -9.57
CA PHE A 178 -8.33 29.22 -10.94
C PHE A 178 -9.47 29.72 -11.85
N TYR A 179 -10.35 30.58 -11.31
CA TYR A 179 -11.53 31.14 -11.92
C TYR A 179 -11.57 32.68 -11.88
N ASP A 180 -10.50 33.36 -11.44
CA ASP A 180 -10.40 34.84 -11.50
C ASP A 180 -9.63 35.30 -12.75
#